data_AF-A0A5D2AYZ0-F1
#
_entry.id   AF-A0A5D2AYZ0-F1
#
_cell.length_a   1.000
_cell.length_b   1.000
_cell.length_c   1.000
_cell.angle_alpha   90.00
_cell.angle_beta   90.00
_cell.angle_gamma   90.00
#
_symmetry.space_group_name_H-M   'P 1'
#
loop_
_entity.id
_entity.type
_entity.pdbx_description
1 polymer ?
#
loop_
_entity_poly.entity_id
_entity_poly.type
_entity_poly.pdbx_seq_one_letter_code
_entity_poly.pdbx_strand_id
1 'polypeptide(L)'
;MRPAIFGETATGFYTPGFLLKNLTVGNFYCFSTWIKIQGANSALIRASLKIENRTYNCIGTVLAKNGCWSFLKGGFVLDSPSNLALLLFQNSDDKDIDITIDSSSLQPFTDQEWSKGSVL
;
A
#
# COMPACT_ATOMS: atom_id res chain seq x y z
N MET A 1 -3.64 1.09 -11.25
CA MET A 1 -4.36 1.55 -10.03
C MET A 1 -4.46 3.08 -10.09
N ARG A 2 -5.52 3.73 -9.60
CA ARG A 2 -5.63 5.21 -9.63
C ARG A 2 -5.38 5.79 -8.24
N PRO A 3 -4.39 6.68 -8.06
CA PRO A 3 -4.16 7.34 -6.77
C PRO A 3 -5.40 8.13 -6.35
N ALA A 4 -5.73 8.09 -5.06
CA ALA A 4 -6.75 8.93 -4.46
C ALA A 4 -6.07 9.97 -3.56
N ILE A 5 -6.46 11.24 -3.73
CA ILE A 5 -6.06 12.34 -2.85
C ILE A 5 -7.23 12.60 -1.90
N PHE A 6 -7.01 12.42 -0.60
CA PHE A 6 -8.00 12.71 0.42
C PHE A 6 -7.64 14.04 1.09
N GLY A 7 -8.48 15.06 0.90
CA GLY A 7 -8.31 16.36 1.51
C GLY A 7 -9.61 16.83 2.17
N GLU A 8 -9.59 16.91 3.50
CA GLU A 8 -10.47 17.78 4.27
C GLU A 8 -9.61 18.51 5.31
N THR A 9 -9.90 19.80 5.49
CA THR A 9 -9.16 20.76 6.33
C THR A 9 -9.09 20.33 7.80
N ALA A 10 -7.98 19.68 8.16
CA ALA A 10 -7.41 19.58 9.49
C ALA A 10 -5.89 19.47 9.30
N THR A 11 -5.08 19.71 10.33
CA THR A 11 -3.61 19.60 10.32
C THR A 11 -3.12 18.14 10.14
N GLY A 12 -3.54 17.48 9.08
CA GLY A 12 -3.34 16.05 8.81
C GLY A 12 -2.23 15.79 7.80
N PHE A 13 -1.48 14.73 8.05
CA PHE A 13 -0.44 14.21 7.16
C PHE A 13 -1.06 13.69 5.85
N TYR A 14 -0.65 14.23 4.71
CA TYR A 14 -1.12 13.76 3.41
C TYR A 14 -0.32 12.53 2.99
N THR A 15 -1.00 11.39 2.91
CA THR A 15 -0.41 10.12 2.47
C THR A 15 -1.03 9.69 1.14
N PRO A 16 -0.21 9.27 0.14
CA PRO A 16 -0.73 8.70 -1.07
C PRO A 16 -1.39 7.33 -0.78
N GLY A 17 -2.46 7.04 -1.51
CA GLY A 17 -3.14 5.77 -1.39
C GLY A 17 -3.98 5.42 -2.61
N PHE A 18 -4.50 4.20 -2.60
CA PHE A 18 -5.30 3.65 -3.68
C PHE A 18 -6.62 3.12 -3.17
N LEU A 19 -7.68 3.49 -3.88
CA LEU A 19 -9.01 2.93 -3.68
C LEU A 19 -9.15 1.61 -4.47
N LEU A 20 -9.31 0.51 -3.75
CA LEU A 20 -9.51 -0.83 -4.30
C LEU A 20 -10.99 -1.19 -4.21
N LYS A 21 -11.51 -1.79 -5.28
CA LYS A 21 -12.90 -2.25 -5.40
C LYS A 21 -12.91 -3.68 -5.90
N ASN A 22 -14.01 -4.38 -5.67
CA ASN A 22 -14.25 -5.75 -6.16
C ASN A 22 -13.17 -6.75 -5.72
N LEU A 23 -12.72 -6.66 -4.47
CA LEU A 23 -11.82 -7.64 -3.90
C LEU A 23 -12.60 -8.91 -3.52
N THR A 24 -12.16 -10.05 -4.01
CA THR A 24 -12.65 -11.38 -3.65
C THR A 24 -12.05 -11.84 -2.33
N VAL A 25 -12.91 -12.28 -1.41
CA VAL A 25 -12.53 -12.91 -0.13
C VAL A 25 -11.82 -14.22 -0.37
N GLY A 26 -10.77 -14.50 0.41
CA GLY A 26 -9.96 -15.71 0.30
C GLY A 26 -8.83 -15.61 -0.74
N ASN A 27 -8.86 -14.64 -1.64
CA ASN A 27 -7.75 -14.43 -2.58
C ASN A 27 -6.56 -13.74 -1.89
N PHE A 28 -5.35 -14.12 -2.32
CA PHE A 28 -4.13 -13.38 -2.04
C PHE A 28 -4.01 -12.25 -3.04
N TYR A 29 -3.53 -11.11 -2.58
CA TYR A 29 -3.20 -9.98 -3.43
C TYR A 29 -1.74 -9.63 -3.21
N CYS A 30 -0.96 -9.57 -4.28
CA CYS A 30 0.35 -8.96 -4.25
C CYS A 30 0.28 -7.59 -4.89
N PHE A 31 0.86 -6.59 -4.24
CA PHE A 31 1.04 -5.27 -4.82
C PHE A 31 2.52 -4.96 -4.95
N SER A 32 2.82 -4.09 -5.91
CA SER A 32 4.15 -3.50 -6.05
C SER A 32 4.02 -2.04 -6.45
N THR A 33 5.00 -1.24 -6.04
CA THR A 33 5.05 0.18 -6.40
C THR A 33 6.44 0.75 -6.20
N TRP A 34 6.77 1.80 -6.95
CA TRP A 34 7.95 2.60 -6.67
C TRP A 34 7.58 3.72 -5.70
N ILE A 35 8.43 3.95 -4.71
CA ILE A 35 8.30 4.97 -3.67
C ILE A 35 9.52 5.89 -3.73
N LYS A 36 9.27 7.20 -3.70
CA LYS A 36 10.30 8.23 -3.51
C LYS A 36 9.85 9.17 -2.40
N ILE A 37 10.78 9.56 -1.53
CA ILE A 37 10.48 10.45 -0.41
C ILE A 37 11.24 11.77 -0.52
N GLN A 38 10.69 12.83 0.08
CA GLN A 38 11.37 14.09 0.38
C GLN A 38 11.02 14.54 1.81
N GLY A 39 11.81 15.46 2.38
CA GLY A 39 11.60 15.96 3.76
C GLY A 39 12.29 15.15 4.87
N ALA A 40 12.94 14.03 4.55
CA ALA A 40 13.79 13.27 5.49
C ALA A 40 14.94 12.57 4.76
N ASN A 41 16.08 12.34 5.43
CA ASN A 41 17.23 11.62 4.87
C ASN A 41 16.88 10.17 4.45
N SER A 42 16.12 9.50 5.29
CA SER A 42 15.54 8.19 5.04
C SER A 42 14.28 8.02 5.88
N ALA A 43 13.33 7.22 5.41
CA ALA A 43 12.12 6.88 6.15
C ALA A 43 11.68 5.45 5.87
N LEU A 44 11.14 4.79 6.90
CA LEU A 44 10.52 3.48 6.75
C LEU A 44 9.07 3.67 6.30
N ILE A 45 8.80 3.42 5.02
CA ILE A 45 7.47 3.52 4.46
C ILE A 45 6.75 2.20 4.63
N ARG A 46 5.55 2.28 5.20
CA ARG A 46 4.67 1.15 5.49
C ARG A 46 3.44 1.20 4.61
N ALA A 47 3.14 0.09 3.96
CA ALA A 47 1.86 -0.12 3.32
C ALA A 47 0.86 -0.70 4.31
N SER A 48 -0.33 -0.09 4.37
CA SER A 48 -1.46 -0.54 5.20
C SER A 48 -2.70 -0.72 4.34
N LEU A 49 -3.54 -1.71 4.66
CA LEU A 49 -4.85 -1.87 4.03
C LEU A 49 -5.94 -1.57 5.04
N LYS A 50 -6.79 -0.57 4.76
CA LYS A 50 -7.96 -0.25 5.56
C LYS A 50 -9.21 -0.73 4.84
N ILE A 51 -9.99 -1.58 5.49
CA ILE A 51 -11.34 -1.99 5.06
C ILE A 51 -12.35 -1.48 6.08
N GLU A 52 -13.65 -1.61 5.79
CA GLU A 52 -14.74 -1.06 6.62
C GLU A 52 -14.61 -1.41 8.12
N ASN A 53 -14.26 -2.66 8.44
CA ASN A 53 -14.25 -3.16 9.82
C ASN A 53 -12.85 -3.44 10.38
N ARG A 54 -11.78 -3.21 9.61
CA ARG A 54 -10.42 -3.64 10.00
C ARG A 54 -9.33 -2.85 9.28
N THR A 55 -8.18 -2.75 9.93
CA THR A 55 -6.94 -2.25 9.31
C THR A 55 -5.85 -3.31 9.41
N TYR A 56 -5.24 -3.66 8.27
CA TYR A 56 -4.02 -4.45 8.18
C TYR A 56 -2.84 -3.48 8.14
N ASN A 57 -2.15 -3.31 9.27
CA ASN A 57 -1.18 -2.23 9.43
C ASN A 57 0.15 -2.46 8.70
N CYS A 58 0.53 -3.70 8.40
CA CYS A 58 1.83 -4.00 7.79
C CYS A 58 1.65 -5.07 6.73
N ILE A 59 1.42 -4.64 5.49
CA ILE A 59 1.31 -5.53 4.32
C ILE A 59 2.51 -5.40 3.38
N GLY A 60 3.46 -4.53 3.74
CA GLY A 60 4.75 -4.34 3.07
C GLY A 60 5.49 -3.15 3.65
N THR A 61 6.83 -3.20 3.61
CA THR A 61 7.69 -2.08 4.05
C THR A 61 8.86 -1.86 3.11
N VAL A 62 9.32 -0.62 3.02
CA VAL A 62 10.55 -0.26 2.31
C VAL A 62 11.27 0.87 3.05
N LEU A 63 12.58 0.76 3.18
CA LEU A 63 13.41 1.87 3.64
C LEU A 63 13.74 2.76 2.43
N ALA A 64 13.05 3.88 2.30
CA ALA A 64 13.27 4.84 1.24
C ALA A 64 14.30 5.89 1.66
N LYS A 65 15.12 6.35 0.72
CA LYS A 65 16.09 7.45 0.91
C LYS A 65 15.61 8.70 0.18
N ASN A 66 15.98 9.86 0.71
CA ASN A 66 15.64 11.15 0.11
C ASN A 66 16.03 11.18 -1.38
N GLY A 67 15.09 11.55 -2.25
CA GLY A 67 15.39 11.76 -3.67
C GLY A 67 15.45 10.48 -4.53
N CYS A 68 15.57 9.29 -3.91
CA CYS A 68 15.78 8.02 -4.60
C CYS A 68 14.49 7.21 -4.72
N TRP A 69 14.32 6.55 -5.87
CA TRP A 69 13.28 5.54 -6.04
C TRP A 69 13.65 4.25 -5.32
N SER A 70 12.71 3.72 -4.55
CA SER A 70 12.82 2.45 -3.83
C SER A 70 11.62 1.57 -4.19
N PHE A 71 11.88 0.30 -4.49
CA PHE A 71 10.83 -0.64 -4.87
C PHE A 71 10.19 -1.25 -3.63
N LEU A 72 8.87 -1.11 -3.52
CA LEU A 72 8.07 -1.69 -2.45
C LEU A 72 7.22 -2.82 -3.04
N LYS A 73 7.37 -4.02 -2.51
CA LYS A 73 6.51 -5.17 -2.79
C LYS A 73 5.89 -5.66 -1.49
N GLY A 74 4.62 -6.04 -1.55
CA GLY A 74 3.90 -6.55 -0.40
C GLY A 74 2.69 -7.36 -0.82
N GLY A 75 1.90 -7.80 0.16
CA GLY A 75 0.69 -8.54 -0.10
C GLY A 75 -0.21 -8.69 1.11
N PHE A 76 -1.46 -9.06 0.84
CA PHE A 76 -2.49 -9.27 1.85
C PHE A 76 -3.48 -10.34 1.40
N VAL A 77 -4.16 -10.95 2.36
CA VAL A 77 -5.31 -11.82 2.13
C VAL A 77 -6.55 -11.09 2.64
N LEU A 78 -7.59 -11.05 1.82
CA LEU A 78 -8.86 -10.50 2.26
C LEU A 78 -9.65 -11.60 3.00
N ASP A 79 -9.70 -11.52 4.32
CA ASP A 79 -10.37 -12.54 5.18
C ASP A 79 -11.85 -12.25 5.46
N SER A 80 -12.34 -11.09 5.03
CA SER A 80 -13.74 -10.68 5.21
C SER A 80 -14.24 -9.89 4.01
N PRO A 81 -15.54 -10.00 3.64
CA PRO A 81 -16.11 -9.23 2.54
C PRO A 81 -15.95 -7.74 2.77
N SER A 82 -15.51 -7.02 1.74
CA SER A 82 -15.45 -5.57 1.79
C SER A 82 -15.72 -5.00 0.41
N ASN A 83 -16.64 -4.04 0.33
CA ASN A 83 -16.94 -3.34 -0.93
C ASN A 83 -15.82 -2.39 -1.34
N LEU A 84 -15.06 -1.90 -0.34
CA LEU A 84 -14.09 -0.84 -0.51
C LEU A 84 -12.91 -1.08 0.43
N ALA A 85 -11.72 -1.16 -0.15
CA ALA A 85 -10.47 -1.18 0.60
C ALA A 85 -9.57 -0.02 0.19
N LEU A 86 -8.83 0.52 1.15
CA LEU A 86 -7.92 1.63 0.97
C LEU A 86 -6.49 1.17 1.27
N LEU A 87 -5.65 1.13 0.24
CA LEU A 87 -4.22 0.84 0.36
C LEU A 87 -3.48 2.16 0.58
N LEU A 88 -2.85 2.33 1.75
CA LEU A 88 -2.18 3.56 2.18
C LEU A 88 -0.67 3.35 2.31
N PHE A 89 0.12 4.38 2.00
CA PHE A 89 1.58 4.35 2.16
C PHE A 89 2.05 5.46 3.08
N GLN A 90 2.39 5.10 4.31
CA GLN A 90 2.62 6.04 5.39
C GLN A 90 4.06 5.94 5.90
N ASN A 91 4.58 7.05 6.39
CA ASN A 91 5.77 7.02 7.22
C ASN A 91 5.47 6.28 8.53
N SER A 92 6.36 5.39 8.95
CA SER A 92 6.18 4.65 10.21
C SER A 92 6.44 5.50 11.46
N ASP A 93 7.19 6.60 11.32
CA ASP A 93 7.61 7.47 12.43
C ASP A 93 6.64 8.64 12.70
N ASP A 94 5.44 8.65 12.09
CA ASP A 94 4.42 9.71 12.19
C ASP A 94 4.94 11.13 11.90
N LYS A 95 6.06 11.25 11.18
CA LYS A 95 6.61 12.52 10.69
C LYS A 95 6.06 12.84 9.32
N ASP A 96 5.76 14.12 9.10
CA ASP A 96 5.35 14.62 7.79
C ASP A 96 6.51 14.55 6.82
N ILE A 97 6.33 13.76 5.75
CA ILE A 97 7.29 13.62 4.66
C ILE A 97 6.50 13.51 3.37
N ASP A 98 7.04 14.08 2.30
CA ASP A 98 6.42 13.96 1.00
C ASP A 98 6.70 12.58 0.43
N ILE A 99 5.64 11.83 0.14
CA ILE A 99 5.73 10.49 -0.46
C ILE A 99 5.19 10.57 -1.89
N THR A 100 6.05 10.29 -2.86
CA THR A 100 5.70 10.16 -4.28
C THR A 100 5.67 8.69 -4.66
N ILE A 101 4.67 8.31 -5.45
CA ILE A 101 4.44 6.93 -5.88
C ILE A 101 4.32 6.86 -7.40
N ASP A 102 4.90 5.83 -8.00
CA ASP A 102 4.77 5.56 -9.44
C ASP A 102 4.72 4.05 -9.74
N SER A 103 4.22 3.72 -10.94
CA SER A 103 4.24 2.39 -11.55
C SER A 103 3.67 1.29 -10.65
N SER A 104 2.50 1.57 -10.05
CA SER A 104 1.86 0.68 -9.09
C SER A 104 1.04 -0.42 -9.76
N SER A 105 1.19 -1.65 -9.25
CA SER A 105 0.49 -2.85 -9.72
C SER A 105 -0.15 -3.60 -8.55
N LEU A 106 -1.25 -4.31 -8.84
CA LEU A 106 -1.92 -5.23 -7.92
C LEU A 106 -2.40 -6.43 -8.70
N GLN A 107 -2.06 -7.61 -8.21
CA GLN A 107 -2.36 -8.87 -8.86
C GLN A 107 -3.01 -9.81 -7.84
N PRO A 108 -4.21 -10.35 -8.15
CA PRO A 108 -4.83 -11.40 -7.36
C PRO A 108 -4.23 -12.77 -7.68
N PHE A 109 -4.20 -13.64 -6.68
CA PHE A 109 -3.84 -15.05 -6.78
C PHE A 109 -4.82 -15.88 -5.95
N THR A 110 -5.23 -17.01 -6.50
CA THR A 110 -5.96 -18.05 -5.77
C THR A 110 -5.00 -18.88 -4.91
N ASP A 111 -5.51 -19.60 -3.91
CA ASP A 111 -4.75 -20.58 -3.13
C ASP A 111 -4.00 -21.59 -4.03
N GLN A 112 -4.63 -22.00 -5.13
CA GLN A 112 -4.06 -22.95 -6.08
C GLN A 112 -2.88 -22.34 -6.85
N GLU A 113 -2.97 -21.08 -7.26
CA GLU A 113 -1.87 -20.38 -7.95
C GLU A 113 -0.71 -20.10 -6.99
N TRP A 114 -1.03 -19.72 -5.75
CA TRP A 114 -0.03 -19.48 -4.70
C TRP A 114 0.75 -20.75 -4.35
N SER A 115 0.05 -21.87 -4.13
CA SER A 115 0.67 -23.16 -3.75
C SER A 115 1.52 -23.79 -4.85
N LYS A 116 1.25 -23.49 -6.12
CA LYS A 116 2.04 -23.97 -7.26
C LYS A 116 3.33 -23.20 -7.48
N GLY A 117 3.58 -22.16 -6.68
CA GLY A 117 4.78 -21.33 -6.81
C GLY A 117 4.87 -20.65 -8.17
N SER A 118 3.73 -20.31 -8.79
CA SER A 118 3.70 -19.60 -10.08
C SER A 118 4.52 -18.32 -9.95
N VAL A 119 5.73 -18.39 -10.52
CA VAL A 119 6.77 -17.37 -10.48
C VAL A 119 6.28 -16.14 -11.24
N LEU A 120 6.28 -14.99 -10.57
CA LEU A 120 6.43 -13.67 -11.20
C LEU A 120 7.91 -13.31 -11.24
#